data_AF-A0A4Y7XBY9-F1
#
_entry.id   AF-A0A4Y7XBY9-F1
#
_cell.length_a   1.000
_cell.length_b   1.000
_cell.length_c   1.000
_cell.angle_alpha   90.00
_cell.angle_beta   90.00
_cell.angle_gamma   90.00
#
_symmetry.space_group_name_H-M   'P 1'
#
loop_
_entity.id
_entity.type
_entity.pdbx_description
1 polymer ?
#
loop_
_entity_poly.entity_id
_entity_poly.type
_entity_poly.pdbx_seq_one_letter_code
_entity_poly.pdbx_strand_id
1 'polypeptide(L)'
;MHPRNLIACSGIGIICLLNVACSDQKLEASAEYQAVCHGIPLKTVEARQRAQEDGYHINETFNCIDQASFEAVQRHYAELAAANTLEKIAQRNAAREQRLVQDKTAQANEILTRRAQADTSSSTPFTVHPVEINTASEAELASMPGVGPDTARTIIQERTNSPFESWPDVVHRIIGLSAAQNVVYASSGGLMVNGESFNGAPPDQQVVDTILKKR
;
A
#
# COMPACT_ATOMS: atom_id res chain seq x y z
N MET A 1 -38.35 -37.86 -14.96
CA MET A 1 -39.38 -38.93 -14.81
C MET A 1 -39.65 -39.12 -13.32
N HIS A 2 -40.78 -38.61 -12.83
CA HIS A 2 -41.34 -38.91 -11.51
C HIS A 2 -42.85 -39.11 -11.72
N PRO A 3 -43.47 -40.17 -11.17
CA PRO A 3 -44.87 -40.48 -11.45
C PRO A 3 -45.79 -39.55 -10.64
N ARG A 4 -46.78 -38.95 -11.32
CA ARG A 4 -47.87 -38.19 -10.70
C ARG A 4 -48.87 -39.19 -10.12
N ASN A 5 -48.95 -39.26 -8.80
CA ASN A 5 -49.99 -40.01 -8.09
C ASN A 5 -51.37 -39.40 -8.40
N LEU A 6 -52.24 -40.20 -9.03
CA LEU A 6 -53.67 -39.94 -9.12
C LEU A 6 -54.29 -40.21 -7.75
N ILE A 7 -54.75 -39.16 -7.06
CA ILE A 7 -55.63 -39.29 -5.90
C ILE A 7 -57.07 -39.24 -6.42
N ALA A 8 -57.77 -40.36 -6.32
CA ALA A 8 -59.19 -40.48 -6.63
C ALA A 8 -60.04 -39.92 -5.48
N CYS A 9 -60.90 -38.95 -5.78
CA CYS A 9 -61.91 -38.43 -4.85
C CYS A 9 -63.16 -39.32 -4.90
N SER A 10 -63.29 -40.26 -3.96
CA SER A 10 -64.59 -40.86 -3.60
C SER A 10 -65.18 -40.09 -2.42
N GLY A 11 -66.40 -39.59 -2.61
CA GLY A 11 -67.06 -38.64 -1.72
C GLY A 11 -67.46 -39.20 -0.35
N ILE A 12 -67.67 -38.27 0.59
CA ILE A 12 -68.85 -38.12 1.47
C ILE A 12 -68.54 -36.99 2.47
N GLY A 13 -69.40 -35.96 2.50
CA GLY A 13 -69.64 -35.09 3.67
C GLY A 13 -68.51 -34.15 4.12
N ILE A 14 -68.49 -32.92 3.58
CA ILE A 14 -68.25 -31.65 4.30
C ILE A 14 -68.70 -30.52 3.34
N ILE A 15 -69.80 -29.88 3.68
CA ILE A 15 -70.34 -28.71 2.99
C ILE A 15 -69.59 -27.47 3.51
N CYS A 16 -69.16 -26.61 2.59
CA CYS A 16 -68.84 -25.18 2.76
C CYS A 16 -67.39 -24.64 2.98
N LEU A 17 -66.29 -25.31 2.58
CA LEU A 17 -64.98 -24.63 2.44
C LEU A 17 -64.12 -25.07 1.22
N LEU A 18 -64.71 -25.58 0.14
CA LEU A 18 -63.94 -26.10 -1.02
C LEU A 18 -64.12 -25.32 -2.33
N ASN A 19 -64.95 -24.27 -2.38
CA ASN A 19 -65.24 -23.58 -3.64
C ASN A 19 -64.14 -22.62 -4.12
N VAL A 20 -63.27 -22.11 -3.23
CA VAL A 20 -62.22 -21.15 -3.63
C VAL A 20 -61.01 -21.87 -4.25
N ALA A 21 -60.60 -23.01 -3.70
CA ALA A 21 -59.41 -23.73 -4.14
C ALA A 21 -59.53 -24.33 -5.57
N CYS A 22 -60.74 -24.72 -5.99
CA CYS A 22 -60.95 -25.31 -7.31
C CYS A 22 -60.83 -24.30 -8.47
N SER A 23 -61.12 -23.01 -8.23
CA SER A 23 -61.10 -21.99 -9.29
C SER A 23 -59.68 -21.54 -9.62
N ASP A 24 -58.85 -21.35 -8.61
CA ASP A 24 -57.43 -21.01 -8.78
C ASP A 24 -56.68 -22.13 -9.51
N GLN A 25 -56.94 -23.38 -9.14
CA GLN A 25 -56.31 -24.54 -9.76
C GLN A 25 -56.71 -24.71 -11.25
N LYS A 26 -57.88 -24.20 -11.65
CA LYS A 26 -58.32 -24.19 -13.04
C LYS A 26 -57.65 -23.08 -13.86
N LEU A 27 -57.40 -21.91 -13.26
CA LEU A 27 -56.66 -20.80 -13.88
C LEU A 27 -55.19 -21.18 -14.07
N GLU A 28 -54.55 -21.72 -13.02
CA GLU A 28 -53.14 -22.16 -13.06
C GLU A 28 -52.91 -23.33 -14.04
N ALA A 29 -53.93 -24.17 -14.24
CA ALA A 29 -53.90 -25.25 -15.23
C ALA A 29 -54.19 -24.79 -16.67
N SER A 30 -54.56 -23.53 -16.88
CA SER A 30 -54.88 -23.02 -18.22
C SER A 30 -53.61 -22.80 -19.04
N ALA A 31 -53.69 -23.10 -20.34
CA ALA A 31 -52.56 -22.92 -21.26
C ALA A 31 -52.15 -21.44 -21.39
N GLU A 32 -53.11 -20.51 -21.30
CA GLU A 32 -52.86 -19.07 -21.37
C GLU A 32 -52.03 -18.58 -20.18
N TYR A 33 -52.37 -19.03 -18.96
CA TYR A 33 -51.60 -18.71 -17.76
C TYR A 33 -50.19 -19.29 -17.83
N GLN A 34 -50.06 -20.58 -18.18
CA GLN A 34 -48.76 -21.27 -18.24
C GLN A 34 -47.81 -20.72 -19.32
N ALA A 35 -48.34 -20.04 -20.34
CA ALA A 35 -47.53 -19.44 -21.39
C ALA A 35 -46.81 -18.14 -20.95
N VAL A 36 -47.35 -17.44 -19.94
CA VAL A 36 -46.87 -16.09 -19.55
C VAL A 36 -46.43 -16.00 -18.10
N CYS A 37 -46.88 -16.90 -17.24
CA CYS A 37 -46.64 -16.86 -15.81
C CYS A 37 -45.63 -17.91 -15.35
N HIS A 38 -44.68 -17.48 -14.52
CA HIS A 38 -43.89 -18.36 -13.70
C HIS A 38 -44.49 -18.46 -12.29
N GLY A 39 -44.88 -19.67 -11.87
CA GLY A 39 -45.40 -19.95 -10.52
C GLY A 39 -46.88 -19.59 -10.33
N ILE A 40 -47.29 -19.44 -9.07
CA ILE A 40 -48.69 -19.15 -8.68
C ILE A 40 -49.01 -17.65 -8.72
N PRO A 41 -50.29 -17.25 -8.84
CA PRO A 41 -50.67 -15.84 -8.82
C PRO A 41 -50.33 -15.15 -7.49
N LEU A 42 -49.80 -13.93 -7.58
CA LEU A 42 -49.49 -13.04 -6.47
C LEU A 42 -50.76 -12.30 -6.01
N LYS A 43 -51.45 -12.90 -5.04
CA LYS A 43 -52.77 -12.43 -4.59
C LYS A 43 -52.75 -11.12 -3.81
N THR A 44 -51.60 -10.75 -3.22
CA THR A 44 -51.48 -9.53 -2.40
C THR A 44 -50.65 -8.47 -3.12
N VAL A 45 -50.91 -7.20 -2.80
CA VAL A 45 -50.09 -6.08 -3.25
C VAL A 45 -48.65 -6.25 -2.76
N GLU A 46 -48.48 -6.68 -1.51
CA GLU A 46 -47.16 -6.89 -0.90
C GLU A 46 -46.34 -7.96 -1.64
N ALA A 47 -46.96 -9.07 -2.05
CA ALA A 47 -46.26 -10.11 -2.80
C ALA A 47 -45.79 -9.61 -4.18
N ARG A 48 -46.60 -8.78 -4.86
CA ARG A 48 -46.22 -8.15 -6.13
C ARG A 48 -45.09 -7.14 -5.96
N GLN A 49 -45.18 -6.30 -4.94
CA GLN A 49 -44.12 -5.33 -4.64
C GLN A 49 -42.80 -6.04 -4.33
N ARG A 50 -42.81 -7.09 -3.50
CA ARG A 50 -41.60 -7.86 -3.18
C ARG A 50 -40.99 -8.50 -4.42
N ALA A 51 -41.81 -9.08 -5.30
CA ALA A 51 -41.32 -9.64 -6.55
C ALA A 51 -40.70 -8.56 -7.46
N GLN A 52 -41.27 -7.35 -7.51
CA GLN A 52 -40.67 -6.22 -8.24
C GLN A 52 -39.34 -5.76 -7.61
N GLU A 53 -39.24 -5.74 -6.28
CA GLU A 53 -38.01 -5.46 -5.54
C GLU A 53 -36.91 -6.51 -5.83
N ASP A 54 -37.31 -7.77 -5.96
CA ASP A 54 -36.45 -8.89 -6.38
C ASP A 54 -36.09 -8.85 -7.88
N GLY A 55 -36.58 -7.85 -8.63
CA GLY A 55 -36.27 -7.63 -10.04
C GLY A 55 -37.19 -8.34 -11.03
N TYR A 56 -38.30 -8.93 -10.57
CA TYR A 56 -39.29 -9.55 -11.42
C TYR A 56 -40.32 -8.54 -11.96
N HIS A 57 -40.63 -8.64 -13.25
CA HIS A 57 -41.77 -8.00 -13.86
C HIS A 57 -43.05 -8.80 -13.58
N ILE A 58 -44.15 -8.10 -13.34
CA ILE A 58 -45.45 -8.70 -13.00
C ILE A 58 -46.40 -8.55 -14.18
N ASN A 59 -46.95 -9.67 -14.63
CA ASN A 59 -48.07 -9.65 -15.56
C ASN A 59 -49.34 -9.24 -14.82
N GLU A 60 -49.86 -8.04 -15.10
CA GLU A 60 -51.00 -7.47 -14.37
C GLU A 60 -52.33 -8.18 -14.67
N THR A 61 -52.46 -8.81 -15.85
CA THR A 61 -53.66 -9.57 -16.24
C THR A 61 -53.88 -10.79 -15.35
N PHE A 62 -52.80 -11.50 -15.04
CA PHE A 62 -52.84 -12.72 -14.22
C PHE A 62 -52.27 -12.53 -12.80
N ASN A 63 -51.79 -11.33 -12.48
CA ASN A 63 -51.08 -10.99 -11.24
C ASN A 63 -49.96 -11.98 -10.91
N CYS A 64 -49.14 -12.39 -11.89
CA CYS A 64 -48.10 -13.41 -11.72
C CYS A 64 -46.72 -12.84 -12.10
N ILE A 65 -45.64 -13.53 -11.71
CA ILE A 65 -44.30 -13.23 -12.24
C ILE A 65 -44.29 -13.57 -13.73
N ASP A 66 -43.86 -12.63 -14.57
CA ASP A 66 -43.69 -12.88 -15.99
C ASP A 66 -42.59 -13.91 -16.25
N GLN A 67 -42.88 -14.89 -17.12
CA GLN A 67 -41.98 -16.00 -17.43
C GLN A 67 -40.61 -15.51 -17.97
N ALA A 68 -40.62 -14.53 -18.88
CA ALA A 68 -39.37 -14.01 -19.44
C ALA A 68 -38.58 -13.21 -18.41
N SER A 69 -39.28 -12.48 -17.53
CA SER A 69 -38.62 -11.79 -16.42
C SER A 69 -37.98 -12.76 -15.45
N PHE A 70 -38.62 -13.88 -15.14
CA PHE A 70 -38.04 -14.92 -14.29
C PHE A 70 -36.74 -15.44 -14.89
N GLU A 71 -36.76 -15.82 -16.17
CA GLU A 71 -35.58 -16.32 -16.88
C GLU A 71 -34.45 -15.29 -16.97
N ALA A 72 -34.78 -14.00 -17.11
CA ALA A 72 -33.79 -12.92 -17.09
C ALA A 72 -33.06 -12.83 -15.74
N VAL A 73 -33.81 -12.86 -14.64
CA VAL A 73 -33.26 -12.83 -13.28
C VAL A 73 -32.40 -14.08 -13.02
N GLN A 74 -32.86 -15.26 -13.44
CA GLN A 74 -32.07 -16.49 -13.31
C GLN A 74 -30.75 -16.44 -14.09
N ARG A 75 -30.76 -15.90 -15.31
CA ARG A 75 -29.53 -15.69 -16.10
C ARG A 75 -28.57 -14.74 -15.38
N HIS A 76 -29.08 -13.65 -14.82
CA HIS A 76 -28.25 -12.71 -14.08
C HIS A 76 -27.58 -13.37 -12.86
N TYR A 77 -28.35 -14.13 -12.05
CA TYR A 77 -27.75 -14.87 -10.93
C TYR A 77 -26.76 -15.94 -11.38
N ALA A 78 -27.00 -16.62 -12.50
CA ALA A 78 -26.06 -17.58 -13.07
C ALA A 78 -24.75 -16.91 -13.51
N GLU A 79 -24.81 -15.72 -14.10
CA GLU A 79 -23.62 -14.93 -14.46
C GLU A 79 -22.83 -14.52 -13.22
N LEU A 80 -23.50 -14.03 -12.18
CA LEU A 80 -22.87 -13.68 -10.91
C LEU A 80 -22.22 -14.90 -10.24
N ALA A 81 -22.88 -16.06 -10.25
CA ALA A 81 -22.33 -17.31 -9.73
C ALA A 81 -21.11 -17.76 -10.55
N ALA A 82 -21.16 -17.65 -11.89
CA ALA A 82 -20.05 -17.98 -12.77
C ALA A 82 -18.86 -17.00 -12.65
N ALA A 83 -19.09 -15.76 -12.23
CA ALA A 83 -18.04 -14.79 -11.93
C ALA A 83 -17.38 -15.02 -10.56
N ASN A 84 -18.13 -15.53 -9.58
CA ASN A 84 -17.71 -15.70 -8.20
C ASN A 84 -17.38 -17.16 -7.83
N THR A 85 -16.90 -17.96 -8.78
CA THR A 85 -16.44 -19.32 -8.48
C THR A 85 -15.22 -19.29 -7.56
N LEU A 86 -15.08 -20.30 -6.71
CA LEU A 86 -13.92 -20.45 -5.81
C LEU A 86 -12.61 -20.38 -6.59
N GLU A 87 -12.58 -20.98 -7.78
CA GLU A 87 -11.42 -20.95 -8.67
C GLU A 87 -11.10 -19.52 -9.15
N LYS A 88 -12.08 -18.75 -9.64
CA LYS A 88 -11.85 -17.36 -10.08
C LYS A 88 -11.44 -16.45 -8.93
N ILE A 89 -12.01 -16.64 -7.74
CA ILE A 89 -11.61 -15.91 -6.53
C ILE A 89 -10.16 -16.26 -6.17
N ALA A 90 -9.80 -17.54 -6.17
CA ALA A 90 -8.43 -18.00 -5.90
C ALA A 90 -7.43 -17.43 -6.92
N GLN A 91 -7.75 -17.46 -8.21
CA GLN A 91 -6.93 -16.86 -9.27
C GLN A 91 -6.73 -15.36 -9.07
N ARG A 92 -7.80 -14.62 -8.75
CA ARG A 92 -7.72 -13.17 -8.46
C ARG A 92 -6.84 -12.89 -7.24
N ASN A 93 -6.98 -13.69 -6.18
CA ASN A 93 -6.19 -13.54 -4.97
C ASN A 93 -4.71 -13.85 -5.25
N ALA A 94 -4.42 -14.95 -5.94
CA ALA A 94 -3.05 -15.31 -6.35
C ALA A 94 -2.41 -14.22 -7.23
N ALA A 95 -3.14 -13.67 -8.20
CA ALA A 95 -2.64 -12.58 -9.04
C ALA A 95 -2.36 -11.30 -8.22
N ARG A 96 -3.21 -11.00 -7.23
CA ARG A 96 -2.98 -9.86 -6.31
C ARG A 96 -1.74 -10.08 -5.45
N GLU A 97 -1.55 -11.29 -4.92
CA GLU A 97 -0.38 -11.65 -4.12
C GLU A 97 0.92 -11.54 -4.94
N GLN A 98 0.91 -12.03 -6.19
CA GLN A 98 2.05 -11.89 -7.09
C GLN A 98 2.42 -10.43 -7.36
N ARG A 99 1.42 -9.55 -7.62
CA ARG A 99 1.68 -8.11 -7.79
C ARG A 99 2.29 -7.50 -6.53
N LEU A 100 1.75 -7.82 -5.35
CA LEU A 100 2.29 -7.31 -4.09
C LEU A 100 3.75 -7.74 -3.86
N VAL A 101 4.11 -8.97 -4.23
CA VAL A 101 5.50 -9.45 -4.15
C VAL A 101 6.38 -8.69 -5.14
N GLN A 102 5.95 -8.54 -6.39
CA GLN A 102 6.68 -7.80 -7.42
C GLN A 102 6.91 -6.34 -7.02
N ASP A 103 5.89 -5.67 -6.52
CA ASP A 103 5.97 -4.27 -6.07
C ASP A 103 6.97 -4.12 -4.91
N LYS A 104 6.92 -5.03 -3.93
CA LYS A 104 7.89 -5.04 -2.82
C LYS A 104 9.32 -5.29 -3.30
N THR A 105 9.51 -6.21 -4.25
CA THR A 105 10.83 -6.47 -4.83
C THR A 105 11.34 -5.28 -5.62
N ALA A 106 10.50 -4.62 -6.41
CA ALA A 106 10.85 -3.42 -7.15
C ALA A 106 11.27 -2.28 -6.21
N GLN A 107 10.49 -2.03 -5.16
CA GLN A 107 10.83 -1.04 -4.13
C GLN A 107 12.15 -1.38 -3.42
N ALA A 108 12.38 -2.63 -3.05
CA ALA A 108 13.63 -3.06 -2.43
C ALA A 108 14.83 -2.80 -3.36
N ASN A 109 14.72 -3.17 -4.64
CA ASN A 109 15.77 -2.94 -5.62
C ASN A 109 16.03 -1.45 -5.85
N GLU A 110 14.99 -0.63 -5.84
CA GLU A 110 15.13 0.82 -5.93
C GLU A 110 15.88 1.40 -4.71
N ILE A 111 15.54 0.95 -3.50
CA ILE A 111 16.24 1.37 -2.27
C ILE A 111 17.72 0.96 -2.33
N LEU A 112 18.02 -0.26 -2.76
CA LEU A 112 19.39 -0.74 -2.92
C LEU A 112 20.16 0.10 -3.95
N THR A 113 19.51 0.44 -5.07
CA THR A 113 20.10 1.27 -6.13
C THR A 113 20.41 2.68 -5.62
N ARG A 114 19.47 3.30 -4.89
CA ARG A 114 19.69 4.64 -4.30
C ARG A 114 20.84 4.64 -3.29
N ARG A 115 20.97 3.59 -2.47
CA ARG A 115 22.10 3.44 -1.54
C ARG A 115 23.43 3.33 -2.28
N ALA A 116 23.53 2.47 -3.28
CA ALA A 116 24.75 2.32 -4.09
C ALA A 116 25.17 3.64 -4.78
N GLN A 117 24.21 4.44 -5.24
CA GLN A 117 24.47 5.77 -5.81
C GLN A 117 24.94 6.77 -4.74
N ALA A 118 24.37 6.75 -3.53
CA ALA A 118 24.82 7.59 -2.42
C ALA A 118 26.26 7.25 -1.98
N ASP A 119 26.61 5.97 -1.94
CA ASP A 119 27.95 5.50 -1.58
C ASP A 119 29.00 5.95 -2.61
N THR A 120 28.66 5.90 -3.91
CA THR A 120 29.57 6.31 -4.99
C THR A 120 29.80 7.83 -4.99
N SER A 121 28.77 8.62 -4.65
CA SER A 121 28.81 10.09 -4.68
C SER A 121 29.62 10.71 -3.53
N SER A 122 29.96 9.94 -2.49
CA SER A 122 30.72 10.40 -1.31
C SER A 122 32.21 10.06 -1.36
N SER A 123 32.70 9.42 -2.43
CA SER A 123 34.04 8.82 -2.49
C SER A 123 35.10 9.63 -3.28
N THR A 124 35.02 10.96 -3.29
CA THR A 124 36.18 11.75 -3.74
C THR A 124 37.36 11.45 -2.83
N PRO A 125 38.50 10.96 -3.35
CA PRO A 125 39.64 10.58 -2.51
C PRO A 125 40.16 11.82 -1.79
N PHE A 126 40.01 11.83 -0.46
CA PHE A 126 40.59 12.86 0.39
C PHE A 126 42.08 12.59 0.55
N THR A 127 42.92 13.59 0.30
CA THR A 127 44.37 13.50 0.51
C THR A 127 44.74 14.26 1.78
N VAL A 128 45.36 13.57 2.73
CA VAL A 128 45.83 14.14 3.99
C VAL A 128 46.96 15.14 3.73
N HIS A 129 46.77 16.37 4.21
CA HIS A 129 47.79 17.41 4.21
C HIS A 129 47.54 18.38 5.38
N PRO A 130 48.58 19.07 5.89
CA PRO A 130 48.42 20.04 6.97
C PRO A 130 47.51 21.20 6.56
N VAL A 131 46.48 21.46 7.36
CA VAL A 131 45.53 22.57 7.20
C VAL A 131 45.43 23.31 8.52
N GLU A 132 45.84 24.58 8.54
CA GLU A 132 45.83 25.39 9.75
C GLU A 132 44.48 26.09 9.92
N ILE A 133 43.78 25.83 11.03
CA ILE A 133 42.41 26.33 11.26
C ILE A 133 42.32 27.86 11.23
N ASN A 134 43.40 28.55 11.64
CA ASN A 134 43.43 30.00 11.74
C ASN A 134 43.67 30.70 10.39
N THR A 135 44.16 29.99 9.36
CA THR A 135 44.53 30.60 8.06
C THR A 135 43.90 29.96 6.84
N ALA A 136 43.48 28.69 6.91
CA ALA A 136 42.90 27.96 5.80
C ALA A 136 41.64 28.63 5.21
N SER A 137 41.39 28.46 3.92
CA SER A 137 40.16 28.94 3.29
C SER A 137 38.92 28.15 3.74
N GLU A 138 37.73 28.72 3.56
CA GLU A 138 36.47 28.00 3.84
C GLU A 138 36.36 26.70 3.04
N ALA A 139 36.80 26.72 1.77
CA ALA A 139 36.75 25.55 0.89
C ALA A 139 37.70 24.43 1.35
N GLU A 140 38.93 24.78 1.78
CA GLU A 140 39.87 23.81 2.35
C GLU A 140 39.28 23.20 3.63
N LEU A 141 38.77 24.03 4.54
CA LEU A 141 38.12 23.56 5.77
C LEU A 141 36.91 22.66 5.49
N ALA A 142 36.04 23.04 4.55
CA ALA A 142 34.83 22.29 4.20
C ALA A 142 35.13 20.93 3.52
N SER A 143 36.35 20.74 3.01
CA SER A 143 36.81 19.47 2.44
C SER A 143 37.34 18.49 3.48
N MET A 144 37.59 18.94 4.72
CA MET A 144 38.20 18.12 5.76
C MET A 144 37.23 17.08 6.33
N PRO A 145 37.68 15.85 6.59
CA PRO A 145 36.84 14.84 7.23
C PRO A 145 36.37 15.32 8.61
N GLY A 146 35.07 15.34 8.85
CA GLY A 146 34.49 15.85 10.10
C GLY A 146 34.22 17.36 10.12
N VAL A 147 34.66 18.12 9.10
CA VAL A 147 34.35 19.55 8.93
C VAL A 147 33.54 19.73 7.65
N GLY A 148 32.22 19.83 7.80
CA GLY A 148 31.33 20.11 6.67
C GLY A 148 31.28 21.60 6.29
N PRO A 149 30.60 21.97 5.19
CA PRO A 149 30.48 23.35 4.73
C PRO A 149 29.91 24.31 5.78
N ASP A 150 28.92 23.87 6.57
CA ASP A 150 28.35 24.69 7.64
C ASP A 150 29.35 24.91 8.77
N THR A 151 30.07 23.87 9.19
CA THR A 151 31.12 23.98 10.21
C THR A 151 32.25 24.88 9.75
N ALA A 152 32.68 24.77 8.48
CA ALA A 152 33.70 25.62 7.90
C ALA A 152 33.30 27.11 7.95
N ARG A 153 32.06 27.44 7.57
CA ARG A 153 31.53 28.81 7.70
C ARG A 153 31.59 29.32 9.14
N THR A 154 31.19 28.49 10.10
CA THR A 154 31.25 28.85 11.52
C THR A 154 32.70 29.08 11.99
N ILE A 155 33.66 28.25 11.55
CA ILE A 155 35.09 28.43 11.86
C ILE A 155 35.59 29.78 11.37
N ILE A 156 35.26 30.16 10.13
CA ILE A 156 35.65 31.48 9.57
C ILE A 156 35.05 32.62 10.39
N GLN A 157 33.77 32.53 10.75
CA GLN A 157 33.09 33.56 11.56
C GLN A 157 33.73 33.71 12.93
N GLU A 158 33.99 32.60 13.61
CA GLU A 158 34.58 32.60 14.94
C GLU A 158 36.01 33.15 14.94
N ARG A 159 36.88 32.68 14.04
CA ARG A 159 38.27 33.17 14.00
C ARG A 159 38.40 34.64 13.58
N THR A 160 37.37 35.19 12.93
CA THR A 160 37.29 36.63 12.62
C THR A 160 37.17 37.47 13.89
N ASN A 161 36.48 36.96 14.93
CA ASN A 161 36.37 37.63 16.23
C ASN A 161 37.65 37.50 17.06
N SER A 162 38.21 36.29 17.11
CA SER A 162 39.48 36.00 17.76
C SER A 162 40.05 34.69 17.21
N PRO A 163 41.37 34.62 16.88
CA PRO A 163 42.03 33.37 16.52
C PRO A 163 41.81 32.28 17.57
N PHE A 164 41.82 31.02 17.15
CA PHE A 164 41.77 29.90 18.08
C PHE A 164 43.11 29.71 18.75
N GLU A 165 43.10 29.61 20.07
CA GLU A 165 44.32 29.46 20.87
C GLU A 165 44.76 28.00 20.97
N SER A 166 43.79 27.08 21.06
CA SER A 166 44.03 25.67 21.32
C SER A 166 42.86 24.79 20.88
N TRP A 167 43.07 23.48 20.85
CA TRP A 167 42.00 22.53 20.56
C TRP A 167 40.80 22.63 21.53
N PRO A 168 40.98 22.75 22.85
CA PRO A 168 39.86 23.01 23.76
C PRO A 168 39.04 24.25 23.40
N ASP A 169 39.69 25.33 22.94
CA ASP A 169 39.01 26.54 22.48
C ASP A 169 38.16 26.27 21.22
N VAL A 170 38.72 25.56 20.24
CA VAL A 170 37.98 25.14 19.02
C VAL A 170 36.74 24.31 19.39
N VAL A 171 36.90 23.29 20.24
CA VAL A 171 35.81 22.38 20.66
C VAL A 171 34.74 23.13 21.42
N HIS A 172 35.12 24.14 22.22
CA HIS A 172 34.19 24.96 22.98
C HIS A 172 33.35 25.88 22.08
N ARG A 173 33.97 26.46 21.05
CA ARG A 173 33.34 27.48 20.19
C ARG A 173 32.63 26.90 18.97
N ILE A 174 33.07 25.75 18.47
CA ILE A 174 32.58 25.15 17.23
C ILE A 174 31.76 23.90 17.53
N ILE A 175 30.43 24.03 17.53
CA ILE A 175 29.51 22.91 17.81
C ILE A 175 29.75 21.73 16.87
N GLY A 176 30.03 21.99 15.59
CA GLY A 176 30.36 20.97 14.60
C GLY A 176 31.62 20.15 14.93
N LEU A 177 32.49 20.66 15.81
CA LEU A 177 33.69 20.01 16.34
C LEU A 177 33.58 19.70 17.84
N SER A 178 32.41 19.84 18.45
CA SER A 178 32.23 19.54 19.88
C SER A 178 32.24 18.03 20.17
N ALA A 179 31.84 17.21 19.18
CA ALA A 179 31.92 15.75 19.27
C ALA A 179 33.36 15.28 19.09
N ALA A 180 33.88 14.50 20.04
CA ALA A 180 35.25 13.98 20.02
C ALA A 180 35.61 13.25 18.70
N GLN A 181 34.64 12.56 18.10
CA GLN A 181 34.82 11.88 16.82
C GLN A 181 35.17 12.85 15.69
N ASN A 182 34.50 14.01 15.61
CA ASN A 182 34.76 15.00 14.55
C ASN A 182 36.14 15.66 14.73
N VAL A 183 36.56 15.91 15.97
CA VAL A 183 37.90 16.44 16.28
C VAL A 183 38.99 15.48 15.84
N VAL A 184 38.84 14.21 16.21
CA VAL A 184 39.79 13.15 15.81
C VAL A 184 39.83 13.04 14.29
N TYR A 185 38.69 13.08 13.62
CA TYR A 185 38.63 12.96 12.17
C TYR A 185 39.30 14.14 11.47
N ALA A 186 38.98 15.36 11.89
CA ALA A 186 39.55 16.56 11.32
C ALA A 186 41.07 16.59 11.53
N SER A 187 41.54 16.26 12.73
CA SER A 187 42.97 16.22 13.03
C SER A 187 43.71 15.10 12.28
N SER A 188 43.15 13.90 12.18
CA SER A 188 43.74 12.82 11.37
C SER A 188 43.77 13.18 9.88
N GLY A 189 42.80 14.00 9.43
CA GLY A 189 42.77 14.61 8.10
C GLY A 189 43.84 15.66 7.85
N GLY A 190 44.48 16.17 8.92
CA GLY A 190 45.52 17.20 8.84
C GLY A 190 45.13 18.56 9.40
N LEU A 191 43.95 18.71 10.01
CA LEU A 191 43.58 19.97 10.68
C LEU A 191 44.51 20.19 11.87
N MET A 192 45.07 21.39 11.97
CA MET A 192 45.96 21.83 13.04
C MET A 192 45.46 23.12 13.67
N VAL A 193 45.85 23.34 14.92
CA VAL A 193 45.65 24.61 15.63
C VAL A 193 47.03 25.11 16.04
N ASN A 194 47.48 26.21 15.44
CA ASN A 194 48.81 26.78 15.67
C ASN A 194 49.94 25.75 15.45
N GLY A 195 49.79 24.90 14.44
CA GLY A 195 50.73 23.81 14.11
C GLY A 195 50.61 22.55 14.97
N GLU A 196 49.70 22.51 15.94
CA GLU A 196 49.49 21.33 16.80
C GLU A 196 48.32 20.48 16.31
N SER A 197 48.57 19.18 16.15
CA SER A 197 47.51 18.17 15.94
C SER A 197 46.85 17.79 17.26
N PHE A 198 45.59 17.35 17.22
CA PHE A 198 44.86 16.95 18.42
C PHE A 198 45.56 15.76 19.11
N ASN A 199 45.87 15.92 20.39
CA ASN A 199 46.65 14.96 21.19
C ASN A 199 48.04 14.59 20.62
N GLY A 200 48.59 15.40 19.71
CA GLY A 200 49.91 15.18 19.12
C GLY A 200 50.00 14.00 18.13
N ALA A 201 48.88 13.39 17.75
CA ALA A 201 48.88 12.34 16.74
C ALA A 201 49.08 12.97 15.34
N PRO A 202 50.06 12.53 14.54
CA PRO A 202 50.29 13.09 13.23
C PRO A 202 49.13 12.76 12.26
N PRO A 203 48.93 13.57 11.22
CA PRO A 203 47.97 13.26 10.16
C PRO A 203 48.30 11.92 9.48
N ASP A 204 47.29 11.09 9.23
CA ASP A 204 47.49 9.71 8.72
C ASP A 204 46.40 9.32 7.71
N GLN A 205 46.83 9.07 6.47
CA GLN A 205 45.96 8.67 5.37
C GLN A 205 45.24 7.34 5.62
N GLN A 206 45.89 6.34 6.23
CA GLN A 206 45.27 5.04 6.49
C GLN A 206 44.16 5.14 7.54
N VAL A 207 44.36 6.02 8.53
CA VAL A 207 43.34 6.32 9.54
C VAL A 207 42.14 6.99 8.88
N VAL A 208 42.36 7.99 8.02
CA VAL A 208 41.29 8.66 7.28
C VAL A 208 40.55 7.70 6.34
N ASP A 209 41.26 6.86 5.59
CA ASP A 209 40.63 5.87 4.71
C ASP A 209 39.76 4.88 5.51
N THR A 210 40.21 4.49 6.70
CA THR A 210 39.45 3.62 7.60
C THR A 210 38.20 4.31 8.15
N ILE A 211 38.30 5.60 8.47
CA ILE A 211 37.19 6.43 8.93
C ILE A 211 36.14 6.58 7.82
N LEU A 212 36.57 6.94 6.61
CA LEU A 212 35.68 7.19 5.49
C LEU A 212 34.97 5.92 5.01
N LYS A 213 35.60 4.73 5.13
CA LYS A 213 34.97 3.44 4.83
C LYS A 213 33.91 2.99 5.84
N LYS A 214 33.89 3.56 7.05
CA LYS A 214 32.93 3.21 8.12
C LYS A 214 31.68 4.08 8.13
N ARG A 215 31.67 5.17 7.36
CA ARG A 215 30.53 6.08 7.22
C ARG A 215 29.56 5.55 6.17
#